data_AF-A0A848Q424-F1
#
_entry.id   AF-A0A848Q424-F1
#
_cell.length_a   1.000
_cell.length_b   1.000
_cell.length_c   1.000
_cell.angle_alpha   90.00
_cell.angle_beta   90.00
_cell.angle_gamma   90.00
#
_symmetry.space_group_name_H-M   'P 1'
#
loop_
_entity.id
_entity.type
_entity.pdbx_description
1 polymer ?
#
loop_
_entity_poly.entity_id
_entity_poly.type
_entity_poly.pdbx_seq_one_letter_code
_entity_poly.pdbx_strand_id
1 'polypeptide(L)'
;MSWEEMSKKEVKCPCKKGVVTLTTYGDDWNRFKESASIECPDCKKKYEILEKTHHRLMASDGSWTEYFLIPKDYPKSEYSLMEIISVPKDAPFYVYLIKTYLKKDLADILEEYRSITRVKDLRGMPSRLAKDSKERTGSAIREAIIENICMALEHYDEDPSNREITNAIDIEREAKQKEYLKERDKHLIKLDF
;
A
#
# COMPACT_ATOMS: atom_id res chain seq x y z
N MET A 1 -13.22 -14.80 25.33
CA MET A 1 -14.16 -13.91 24.60
C MET A 1 -14.84 -14.76 23.55
N SER A 2 -16.15 -14.97 23.66
CA SER A 2 -16.96 -15.76 22.73
C SER A 2 -17.47 -14.86 21.61
N TRP A 3 -17.44 -15.38 20.38
CA TRP A 3 -18.11 -14.77 19.24
C TRP A 3 -19.43 -15.51 19.05
N GLU A 4 -20.55 -14.81 19.06
CA GLU A 4 -21.87 -15.40 18.89
C GLU A 4 -22.36 -15.20 17.45
N GLU A 5 -23.02 -16.21 16.89
CA GLU A 5 -23.61 -16.10 15.56
C GLU A 5 -24.83 -15.17 15.63
N MET A 6 -24.75 -14.04 14.92
CA MET A 6 -25.80 -13.02 14.89
C MET A 6 -26.74 -13.22 13.71
N SER A 7 -26.18 -13.58 12.54
CA SER A 7 -26.98 -13.84 11.34
C SER A 7 -26.26 -14.75 10.37
N LYS A 8 -27.03 -15.46 9.54
CA LYS A 8 -26.55 -16.33 8.48
C LYS A 8 -27.32 -16.05 7.19
N LYS A 9 -26.59 -15.79 6.11
CA LYS A 9 -27.13 -15.56 4.76
C LYS A 9 -26.61 -16.64 3.81
N GLU A 10 -27.44 -17.03 2.85
CA GLU A 10 -27.16 -18.15 1.94
C GLU A 10 -27.42 -17.75 0.48
N VAL A 11 -26.46 -18.05 -0.39
CA VAL A 11 -26.54 -17.81 -1.84
C VAL A 11 -26.25 -19.10 -2.58
N LYS A 12 -27.01 -19.38 -3.65
CA LYS A 12 -26.79 -20.58 -4.47
C LYS A 12 -25.44 -20.52 -5.17
N CYS A 13 -24.70 -21.62 -5.15
CA CYS A 13 -23.46 -21.75 -5.91
C CYS A 13 -23.71 -21.64 -7.43
N PRO A 14 -22.70 -21.25 -8.23
CA PRO A 14 -22.81 -21.21 -9.70
C PRO A 14 -23.21 -22.55 -10.32
N CYS A 15 -22.83 -23.66 -9.70
CA CYS A 15 -23.20 -25.01 -10.14
C CYS A 15 -24.64 -25.41 -9.81
N LYS A 16 -25.37 -24.60 -9.03
CA LYS A 16 -26.73 -24.85 -8.49
C LYS A 16 -26.89 -26.09 -7.59
N LYS A 17 -25.80 -26.79 -7.24
CA LYS A 17 -25.81 -28.03 -6.43
C LYS A 17 -25.52 -27.81 -4.93
N GLY A 18 -25.36 -26.57 -4.49
CA GLY A 18 -25.11 -26.24 -3.08
C GLY A 18 -25.12 -24.73 -2.88
N VAL A 19 -24.68 -24.28 -1.70
CA VAL A 19 -24.74 -22.87 -1.29
C VAL A 19 -23.37 -22.35 -0.83
N VAL A 20 -23.23 -21.03 -0.86
CA VAL A 20 -22.20 -20.28 -0.14
C VAL A 20 -22.92 -19.58 1.01
N THR A 21 -22.34 -19.68 2.20
CA THR A 21 -22.85 -19.08 3.43
C THR A 21 -22.02 -17.89 3.84
N LEU A 22 -22.68 -16.84 4.31
CA LEU A 22 -22.07 -15.71 5.01
C LEU A 22 -22.61 -15.70 6.43
N THR A 23 -21.74 -15.89 7.40
CA THR A 23 -22.10 -15.84 8.82
C THR A 23 -21.51 -14.59 9.46
N THR A 24 -22.38 -13.78 10.07
CA THR A 24 -21.97 -12.61 10.85
C THR A 24 -21.93 -13.00 12.31
N TYR A 25 -20.82 -12.74 12.97
CA TYR A 25 -20.64 -12.94 14.39
C TYR A 25 -20.53 -11.61 15.14
N GLY A 26 -21.07 -11.55 16.34
CA GLY A 26 -21.02 -10.41 17.26
C GLY A 26 -20.37 -10.78 18.58
N ASP A 27 -19.92 -9.78 19.33
CA ASP A 27 -19.51 -9.93 20.73
C ASP A 27 -20.18 -8.88 21.64
N ASP A 28 -20.01 -9.05 22.96
CA ASP A 28 -20.57 -8.14 23.98
C ASP A 28 -20.03 -6.71 23.89
N TRP A 29 -18.98 -6.47 23.11
CA TRP A 29 -18.38 -5.16 22.86
C TRP A 29 -18.90 -4.52 21.57
N ASN A 30 -19.99 -5.06 21.01
CA ASN A 30 -20.63 -4.62 19.80
C ASN A 30 -19.66 -4.62 18.59
N ARG A 31 -18.70 -5.55 18.59
CA ARG A 31 -17.80 -5.79 17.46
C ARG A 31 -18.41 -6.87 16.58
N PHE A 32 -18.29 -6.70 15.27
CA PHE A 32 -18.80 -7.64 14.29
C PHE A 32 -17.67 -8.20 13.44
N LYS A 33 -17.76 -9.48 13.09
CA LYS A 33 -16.92 -10.10 12.06
C LYS A 33 -17.78 -10.93 11.13
N GLU A 34 -17.43 -10.95 9.85
CA GLU A 34 -18.12 -11.74 8.84
C GLU A 34 -17.20 -12.87 8.37
N SER A 35 -17.78 -14.04 8.09
CA SER A 35 -17.06 -15.21 7.58
C SER A 35 -17.87 -15.86 6.47
N ALA A 36 -17.32 -15.86 5.26
CA ALA A 36 -17.93 -16.52 4.13
C ALA A 36 -17.35 -17.94 3.92
N SER A 37 -18.20 -18.93 3.60
CA SER A 37 -17.77 -20.32 3.41
C SER A 37 -18.54 -21.01 2.27
N ILE A 38 -17.84 -21.84 1.48
CA ILE A 38 -18.45 -22.62 0.38
C ILE A 38 -18.86 -23.99 0.92
N GLU A 39 -20.16 -24.25 1.00
CA GLU A 39 -20.70 -25.55 1.47
C GLU A 39 -20.79 -26.58 0.35
N CYS A 40 -20.80 -26.16 -0.92
CA CYS A 40 -20.82 -27.06 -2.07
C CYS A 40 -19.44 -27.75 -2.28
N PRO A 41 -19.35 -29.11 -2.23
CA PRO A 41 -18.07 -29.82 -2.39
C PRO A 41 -17.39 -29.58 -3.74
N ASP A 42 -18.18 -29.49 -4.82
CA ASP A 42 -17.67 -29.26 -6.18
C ASP A 42 -17.10 -27.85 -6.31
N CYS A 43 -17.81 -26.83 -5.83
CA CYS A 43 -17.36 -25.44 -5.90
C CYS A 43 -16.21 -25.17 -4.93
N LYS A 44 -16.19 -25.82 -3.76
CA LYS A 44 -15.10 -25.68 -2.78
C LYS A 44 -13.76 -26.16 -3.32
N LYS A 45 -13.75 -27.11 -4.28
CA LYS A 45 -12.54 -27.55 -4.98
C LYS A 45 -12.10 -26.56 -6.07
N LYS A 46 -13.06 -25.93 -6.76
CA LYS A 46 -12.79 -25.07 -7.93
C LYS A 46 -12.56 -23.61 -7.60
N TYR A 47 -13.22 -23.09 -6.57
CA TYR A 47 -13.26 -21.66 -6.26
C TYR A 47 -12.74 -21.37 -4.86
N GLU A 48 -12.17 -20.19 -4.69
CA GLU A 48 -11.92 -19.53 -3.41
C GLU A 48 -12.78 -18.27 -3.30
N ILE A 49 -12.99 -17.80 -2.07
CA ILE A 49 -13.76 -16.59 -1.79
C ILE A 49 -12.79 -15.41 -1.73
N LEU A 50 -13.13 -14.34 -2.44
CA LEU A 50 -12.42 -13.08 -2.43
C LEU A 50 -13.33 -11.99 -1.87
N GLU A 51 -12.81 -11.23 -0.91
CA GLU A 51 -13.52 -10.16 -0.23
C GLU A 51 -13.02 -8.81 -0.77
N LYS A 52 -13.94 -7.91 -1.13
CA LYS A 52 -13.62 -6.52 -1.46
C LYS A 52 -14.37 -5.61 -0.50
N THR A 53 -13.64 -5.04 0.45
CA THR A 53 -14.17 -4.02 1.36
C THR A 53 -14.08 -2.67 0.70
N HIS A 54 -15.23 -2.00 0.61
CA HIS A 54 -15.35 -0.64 0.12
C HIS A 54 -15.54 0.29 1.30
N HIS A 55 -14.70 1.32 1.38
CA HIS A 55 -14.83 2.39 2.35
C HIS A 55 -15.42 3.61 1.66
N ARG A 56 -16.39 4.26 2.32
CA ARG A 56 -16.86 5.57 1.87
C ARG A 56 -15.83 6.65 2.18
N LEU A 57 -16.07 7.84 1.61
CA LEU A 57 -15.16 8.98 1.70
C LEU A 57 -14.85 9.37 3.16
N MET A 58 -15.82 9.25 4.05
CA MET A 58 -15.68 9.48 5.48
C MET A 58 -15.89 8.17 6.26
N ALA A 59 -15.13 7.99 7.34
CA ALA A 59 -15.26 6.82 8.21
C ALA A 59 -16.67 6.68 8.85
N SER A 60 -17.38 7.81 9.03
CA SER A 60 -18.75 7.85 9.56
C SER A 60 -19.79 7.24 8.63
N ASP A 61 -19.52 7.22 7.32
CA ASP A 61 -20.53 6.86 6.33
C ASP A 61 -20.65 5.33 6.18
N GLY A 62 -19.76 4.59 6.84
CA GLY A 62 -19.70 3.14 6.88
C GLY A 62 -18.84 2.53 5.78
N SER A 63 -18.67 1.22 5.89
CA SER A 63 -18.02 0.36 4.90
C SER A 63 -18.94 -0.81 4.59
N TRP A 64 -18.83 -1.35 3.38
CA TRP A 64 -19.50 -2.60 3.01
C TRP A 64 -18.51 -3.53 2.34
N THR A 65 -18.70 -4.83 2.52
CA THR A 65 -17.87 -5.86 1.90
C THR A 65 -18.68 -6.59 0.85
N GLU A 66 -18.11 -6.71 -0.35
CA GLU A 66 -18.64 -7.56 -1.40
C GLU A 66 -17.85 -8.87 -1.47
N TYR A 67 -18.56 -9.97 -1.70
CA TYR A 67 -18.00 -11.31 -1.76
C TYR A 67 -18.04 -11.84 -3.20
N PHE A 68 -16.94 -12.42 -3.63
CA PHE A 68 -16.81 -12.99 -4.98
C PHE A 68 -16.24 -14.40 -4.91
N LEU A 69 -16.58 -15.22 -5.90
CA LEU A 69 -15.88 -16.48 -6.18
C LEU A 69 -14.85 -16.25 -7.29
N ILE A 70 -13.64 -16.74 -7.07
CA ILE A 70 -12.57 -16.76 -8.06
C ILE A 70 -12.01 -18.18 -8.21
N PRO A 71 -11.68 -18.66 -9.42
CA PRO A 71 -11.07 -19.97 -9.60
C PRO A 71 -9.75 -20.10 -8.81
N LYS A 72 -9.52 -21.23 -8.14
CA LYS A 72 -8.30 -21.47 -7.34
C LYS A 72 -7.03 -21.59 -8.18
N ASP A 73 -7.18 -21.98 -9.42
CA ASP A 73 -6.13 -22.06 -10.43
C ASP A 73 -5.83 -20.71 -11.08
N TYR A 74 -6.57 -19.64 -10.72
CA TYR A 74 -6.29 -18.31 -11.23
C TYR A 74 -4.90 -17.84 -10.76
N PRO A 75 -4.04 -17.35 -11.67
CA PRO A 75 -2.68 -16.98 -11.33
C PRO A 75 -2.68 -15.85 -10.29
N LYS A 76 -1.83 -15.96 -9.27
CA LYS A 76 -1.62 -14.88 -8.30
C LYS A 76 -0.76 -13.79 -8.93
N SER A 77 -0.99 -12.54 -8.55
CA SER A 77 -0.14 -11.45 -9.02
C SER A 77 1.25 -11.54 -8.41
N GLU A 78 2.26 -11.44 -9.26
CA GLU A 78 3.67 -11.28 -8.88
C GLU A 78 4.00 -9.84 -8.47
N TYR A 79 3.10 -8.88 -8.75
CA TYR A 79 3.32 -7.43 -8.60
C TYR A 79 2.73 -6.86 -7.31
N SER A 80 2.35 -7.71 -6.36
CA SER A 80 1.54 -7.34 -5.19
C SER A 80 2.29 -6.60 -4.07
N LEU A 81 3.58 -6.31 -4.20
CA LEU A 81 4.39 -5.74 -3.11
C LEU A 81 5.12 -4.48 -3.60
N MET A 82 4.88 -3.35 -2.93
CA MET A 82 5.87 -2.27 -2.92
C MET A 82 7.10 -2.81 -2.19
N GLU A 83 8.23 -2.85 -2.86
CA GLU A 83 9.50 -3.09 -2.18
C GLU A 83 9.78 -1.87 -1.31
N ILE A 84 9.79 -2.07 0.00
CA ILE A 84 10.21 -1.03 0.92
C ILE A 84 11.71 -0.84 0.69
N ILE A 85 12.08 0.31 0.11
CA ILE A 85 13.48 0.71 -0.03
C ILE A 85 14.04 0.88 1.39
N SER A 86 14.77 -0.13 1.86
CA SER A 86 15.43 -0.10 3.16
C SER A 86 16.84 0.46 2.99
N VAL A 87 17.08 1.64 3.56
CA VAL A 87 18.42 2.24 3.63
C VAL A 87 19.02 1.99 5.01
N PRO A 88 20.12 1.23 5.14
CA PRO A 88 20.78 0.94 6.41
C PRO A 88 21.01 2.22 7.23
N LYS A 89 20.76 2.20 8.55
CA LYS A 89 20.81 3.41 9.40
C LYS A 89 22.19 4.07 9.43
N ASP A 90 23.24 3.28 9.28
CA ASP A 90 24.64 3.65 9.23
C ASP A 90 25.07 4.20 7.86
N ALA A 91 24.26 4.05 6.82
CA ALA A 91 24.56 4.61 5.51
C ALA A 91 24.63 6.16 5.56
N PRO A 92 25.55 6.79 4.80
CA PRO A 92 25.63 8.24 4.70
C PRO A 92 24.28 8.86 4.33
N PHE A 93 24.00 10.05 4.86
CA PHE A 93 22.70 10.69 4.67
C PHE A 93 22.42 11.00 3.19
N TYR A 94 23.43 11.39 2.39
CA TYR A 94 23.25 11.59 0.95
C TYR A 94 22.75 10.33 0.21
N VAL A 95 23.16 9.12 0.61
CA VAL A 95 22.68 7.85 0.03
C VAL A 95 21.19 7.67 0.31
N TYR A 96 20.74 8.04 1.52
CA TYR A 96 19.33 8.05 1.86
C TYR A 96 18.54 9.03 0.99
N LEU A 97 19.11 10.22 0.73
CA LEU A 97 18.46 11.24 -0.11
C LEU A 97 18.27 10.75 -1.55
N ILE A 98 19.30 10.16 -2.17
CA ILE A 98 19.25 9.61 -3.53
C ILE A 98 18.11 8.57 -3.67
N LYS A 99 17.90 7.74 -2.65
CA LYS A 99 16.91 6.66 -2.65
C LYS A 99 15.49 7.11 -2.31
N THR A 100 15.33 8.27 -1.67
CA THR A 100 14.04 8.71 -1.11
C THR A 100 13.42 9.87 -1.88
N TYR A 101 14.25 10.77 -2.41
CA TYR A 101 13.82 12.01 -3.05
C TYR A 101 14.12 12.01 -4.55
N LEU A 102 13.23 12.62 -5.34
CA LEU A 102 13.50 12.86 -6.76
C LEU A 102 14.62 13.90 -6.91
N LYS A 103 15.39 13.81 -8.00
CA LYS A 103 16.51 14.72 -8.24
C LYS A 103 16.07 16.18 -8.31
N LYS A 104 14.95 16.42 -8.99
CA LYS A 104 14.33 17.75 -9.07
C LYS A 104 13.96 18.31 -7.70
N ASP A 105 13.33 17.50 -6.86
CA ASP A 105 12.94 17.93 -5.52
C ASP A 105 14.17 18.30 -4.68
N LEU A 106 15.27 17.55 -4.80
CA LEU A 106 16.53 17.88 -4.12
C LEU A 106 17.13 19.21 -4.60
N ALA A 107 17.05 19.51 -5.90
CA ALA A 107 17.49 20.78 -6.45
C ALA A 107 16.64 21.95 -5.94
N ASP A 108 15.31 21.80 -5.96
CA ASP A 108 14.36 22.82 -5.45
C ASP A 108 14.58 23.07 -3.94
N ILE A 109 14.80 22.00 -3.16
CA ILE A 109 15.10 22.10 -1.73
C ILE A 109 16.45 22.81 -1.51
N LEU A 110 17.48 22.52 -2.32
CA LEU A 110 18.79 23.16 -2.20
C LEU A 110 18.69 24.69 -2.37
N GLU A 111 17.91 25.14 -3.36
CA GLU A 111 17.67 26.57 -3.58
C GLU A 111 16.98 27.22 -2.36
N GLU A 112 15.95 26.57 -1.82
CA GLU A 112 15.25 27.05 -0.63
C GLU A 112 16.18 27.15 0.59
N TYR A 113 17.00 26.12 0.84
CA TYR A 113 17.98 26.10 1.94
C TYR A 113 19.07 27.17 1.80
N ARG A 114 19.46 27.52 0.57
CA ARG A 114 20.40 28.61 0.31
C ARG A 114 19.78 29.98 0.59
N SER A 115 18.49 30.16 0.32
CA SER A 115 17.78 31.43 0.52
C SER A 115 17.39 31.71 1.99
N ILE A 116 17.21 30.66 2.80
CA ILE A 116 16.73 30.78 4.18
C ILE A 116 17.89 30.65 5.18
N THR A 117 17.81 31.41 6.27
CA THR A 117 18.78 31.37 7.38
C THR A 117 18.37 30.43 8.52
N ARG A 118 17.07 30.20 8.75
CA ARG A 118 16.58 29.38 9.88
C ARG A 118 15.71 28.22 9.40
N VAL A 119 16.10 27.00 9.80
CA VAL A 119 15.41 25.74 9.46
C VAL A 119 13.93 25.70 9.89
N LYS A 120 13.55 26.44 10.95
CA LYS A 120 12.15 26.49 11.44
C LYS A 120 11.17 27.19 10.48
N ASP A 121 11.69 27.99 9.57
CA ASP A 121 10.90 28.76 8.61
C ASP A 121 10.57 27.92 7.36
N LEU A 122 11.19 26.73 7.22
CA LEU A 122 10.91 25.77 6.17
C LEU A 122 9.47 25.23 6.27
N ARG A 123 8.90 24.92 5.11
CA ARG A 123 7.57 24.29 4.97
C ARG A 123 7.66 23.13 3.96
N GLY A 124 6.65 22.26 3.96
CA GLY A 124 6.56 21.17 2.98
C GLY A 124 7.76 20.21 2.98
N MET A 125 8.23 19.84 1.78
CA MET A 125 9.31 18.88 1.56
C MET A 125 10.65 19.28 2.24
N PRO A 126 11.13 20.53 2.15
CA PRO A 126 12.32 20.97 2.89
C PRO A 126 12.21 20.72 4.41
N SER A 127 11.04 20.99 5.00
CA SER A 127 10.81 20.75 6.44
C SER A 127 10.81 19.27 6.81
N ARG A 128 10.41 18.40 5.86
CA ARG A 128 10.47 16.94 6.02
C ARG A 128 11.92 16.47 5.95
N LEU A 129 12.71 16.93 4.99
CA LEU A 129 14.12 16.58 4.86
C LEU A 129 14.92 16.96 6.12
N ALA A 130 14.62 18.11 6.75
CA ALA A 130 15.20 18.47 8.05
C ALA A 130 14.90 17.46 9.16
N LYS A 131 13.68 16.90 9.19
CA LYS A 131 13.30 15.86 10.16
C LYS A 131 14.03 14.57 9.86
N ASP A 132 14.10 14.15 8.59
CA ASP A 132 14.84 12.95 8.18
C ASP A 132 16.33 13.06 8.55
N SER A 133 16.94 14.24 8.33
CA SER A 133 18.32 14.51 8.77
C SER A 133 18.46 14.34 10.28
N LYS A 134 17.53 14.90 11.07
CA LYS A 134 17.55 14.78 12.53
C LYS A 134 17.40 13.34 13.00
N GLU A 135 16.53 12.57 12.36
CA GLU A 135 16.28 11.17 12.69
C GLU A 135 17.47 10.27 12.38
N ARG A 136 18.19 10.54 11.27
CA ARG A 136 19.31 9.69 10.82
C ARG A 136 20.67 10.10 11.36
N THR A 137 20.94 11.40 11.42
CA THR A 137 22.25 11.93 11.83
C THR A 137 22.25 12.45 13.27
N GLY A 138 21.08 12.53 13.92
CA GLY A 138 20.92 13.16 15.22
C GLY A 138 20.87 14.69 15.19
N SER A 139 21.08 15.32 14.02
CA SER A 139 21.14 16.77 13.89
C SER A 139 20.44 17.28 12.62
N ALA A 140 20.01 18.54 12.65
CA ALA A 140 19.43 19.23 11.50
C ALA A 140 20.18 20.55 11.27
N ILE A 141 21.51 20.44 11.17
CA ILE A 141 22.37 21.59 10.90
C ILE A 141 22.24 21.93 9.41
N ARG A 142 21.94 23.20 9.12
CA ARG A 142 21.67 23.68 7.77
C ARG A 142 22.82 23.40 6.81
N GLU A 143 24.04 23.73 7.21
CA GLU A 143 25.25 23.59 6.39
C GLU A 143 25.52 22.12 6.06
N ALA A 144 25.42 21.23 7.05
CA ALA A 144 25.56 19.80 6.85
C ALA A 144 24.48 19.22 5.93
N ILE A 145 23.24 19.72 6.01
CA ILE A 145 22.17 19.33 5.10
C ILE A 145 22.48 19.78 3.68
N ILE A 146 22.92 21.03 3.48
CA ILE A 146 23.30 21.56 2.17
C ILE A 146 24.42 20.71 1.54
N GLU A 147 25.45 20.37 2.31
CA GLU A 147 26.54 19.48 1.86
C GLU A 147 26.01 18.11 1.42
N ASN A 148 25.13 17.49 2.21
CA ASN A 148 24.54 16.20 1.86
C ASN A 148 23.63 16.26 0.64
N ILE A 149 22.90 17.36 0.44
CA ILE A 149 22.10 17.55 -0.79
C ILE A 149 23.02 17.71 -2.00
N CYS A 150 24.12 18.46 -1.88
CA CYS A 150 25.08 18.61 -2.98
C CYS A 150 25.71 17.26 -3.35
N MET A 151 26.19 16.50 -2.37
CA MET A 151 26.70 15.13 -2.59
C MET A 151 25.63 14.22 -3.20
N ALA A 152 24.38 14.31 -2.76
CA ALA A 152 23.29 13.51 -3.31
C ALA A 152 23.03 13.86 -4.78
N LEU A 153 23.08 15.14 -5.15
CA LEU A 153 22.88 15.59 -6.53
C LEU A 153 24.06 15.20 -7.45
N GLU A 154 25.29 15.27 -6.94
CA GLU A 154 26.51 14.87 -7.66
C GLU A 154 26.49 13.37 -7.99
N HIS A 155 26.15 12.52 -7.02
CA HIS A 155 26.15 11.07 -7.19
C HIS A 155 24.79 10.49 -7.63
N TYR A 156 23.79 11.33 -7.90
CA TYR A 156 22.41 10.87 -8.14
C TYR A 156 22.29 9.92 -9.34
N ASP A 157 22.94 10.29 -10.45
CA ASP A 157 22.87 9.55 -11.71
C ASP A 157 23.81 8.33 -11.71
N GLU A 158 24.75 8.27 -10.77
CA GLU A 158 25.69 7.15 -10.60
C GLU A 158 25.06 6.00 -9.82
N ASP A 159 24.05 6.27 -8.97
CA ASP A 159 23.35 5.23 -8.21
C ASP A 159 22.31 4.51 -9.10
N PRO A 160 22.49 3.21 -9.40
CA PRO A 160 21.59 2.44 -10.26
C PRO A 160 20.22 2.18 -9.63
N SER A 161 20.03 2.58 -8.38
CA SER A 161 18.86 2.36 -7.55
C SER A 161 18.36 3.66 -6.92
N ASN A 162 18.54 4.77 -7.63
CA ASN A 162 18.02 6.08 -7.24
C ASN A 162 16.47 6.12 -7.26
N ARG A 163 15.90 7.19 -6.69
CA ARG A 163 14.45 7.31 -6.53
C ARG A 163 13.72 7.39 -7.87
N GLU A 164 14.31 7.97 -8.90
CA GLU A 164 13.69 8.07 -10.23
C GLU A 164 13.51 6.70 -10.89
N ILE A 165 14.55 5.86 -10.85
CA ILE A 165 14.50 4.49 -11.38
C ILE A 165 13.49 3.66 -10.60
N THR A 166 13.55 3.70 -9.26
CA THR A 166 12.62 2.93 -8.43
C THR A 166 11.17 3.41 -8.60
N ASN A 167 10.93 4.72 -8.71
CA ASN A 167 9.60 5.26 -8.99
C ASN A 167 9.07 4.83 -10.37
N ALA A 168 9.93 4.75 -11.39
CA ALA A 168 9.52 4.24 -12.70
C ALA A 168 9.12 2.75 -12.63
N ILE A 169 9.88 1.94 -11.89
CA ILE A 169 9.56 0.53 -11.63
C ILE A 169 8.22 0.42 -10.86
N ASP A 170 8.03 1.24 -9.83
CA ASP A 170 6.79 1.27 -9.04
C ASP A 170 5.58 1.60 -9.93
N ILE A 171 5.69 2.61 -10.79
CA ILE A 171 4.63 2.99 -11.76
C ILE A 171 4.32 1.83 -12.72
N GLU A 172 5.34 1.17 -13.27
CA GLU A 172 5.15 0.04 -14.18
C GLU A 172 4.49 -1.15 -13.46
N ARG A 173 4.95 -1.47 -12.25
CA ARG A 173 4.37 -2.53 -11.40
C ARG A 173 2.91 -2.21 -11.06
N GLU A 174 2.59 -0.97 -10.70
CA GLU A 174 1.21 -0.54 -10.45
C GLU A 174 0.33 -0.65 -11.69
N ALA A 175 0.84 -0.30 -12.88
CA ALA A 175 0.11 -0.43 -14.13
C ALA A 175 -0.19 -1.91 -14.43
N LYS A 176 0.82 -2.78 -14.34
CA LYS A 176 0.66 -4.24 -14.51
C LYS A 176 -0.29 -4.84 -13.48
N GLN A 177 -0.23 -4.39 -12.22
CA GLN A 177 -1.16 -4.81 -11.18
C GLN A 177 -2.59 -4.37 -11.51
N LYS A 178 -2.79 -3.14 -11.98
CA LYS A 178 -4.12 -2.65 -12.41
C LYS A 178 -4.66 -3.44 -13.60
N GLU A 179 -3.83 -3.81 -14.56
CA GLU A 179 -4.22 -4.68 -15.68
C GLU A 179 -4.59 -6.09 -15.21
N TYR A 180 -3.77 -6.69 -14.34
CA TYR A 180 -4.07 -7.97 -13.72
C TYR A 180 -5.40 -7.94 -12.97
N LEU A 181 -5.67 -6.90 -12.18
CA LEU A 181 -6.93 -6.75 -11.44
C LEU A 181 -8.11 -6.60 -12.40
N LYS A 182 -7.97 -5.84 -13.48
CA LYS A 182 -9.02 -5.72 -14.52
C LYS A 182 -9.32 -7.05 -15.18
N GLU A 183 -8.30 -7.84 -15.49
CA GLU A 183 -8.50 -9.17 -16.11
C GLU A 183 -9.13 -10.13 -15.11
N ARG A 184 -8.59 -10.20 -13.89
CA ARG A 184 -9.12 -11.02 -12.79
C ARG A 184 -10.58 -10.72 -12.52
N ASP A 185 -10.95 -9.44 -12.52
CA ASP A 185 -12.29 -8.98 -12.23
C ASP A 185 -13.33 -9.48 -13.26
N LYS A 186 -12.92 -9.86 -14.48
CA LYS A 186 -13.78 -10.53 -15.48
C LYS A 186 -14.14 -11.98 -15.11
N HIS A 187 -13.31 -12.63 -14.31
CA HIS A 187 -13.50 -14.01 -13.85
C HIS A 187 -14.19 -14.10 -12.49
N LEU A 188 -14.48 -12.96 -11.86
CA LEU A 188 -15.17 -12.92 -10.58
C LEU A 188 -16.66 -13.22 -10.76
N ILE A 189 -17.18 -14.12 -9.93
CA ILE A 189 -18.61 -14.35 -9.81
C ILE A 189 -19.09 -13.68 -8.53
N LYS A 190 -19.90 -12.63 -8.67
CA LYS A 190 -20.47 -11.91 -7.52
C LYS A 190 -21.43 -12.79 -6.73
N LEU A 191 -21.33 -12.73 -5.40
CA LEU A 191 -22.28 -13.34 -4.47
C LEU A 191 -23.19 -12.25 -3.89
N ASP A 192 -24.49 -12.36 -4.14
CA ASP A 192 -25.49 -11.39 -3.66
C ASP A 192 -26.09 -11.87 -2.33
N PHE A 193 -25.45 -11.50 -1.22
CA PHE A 193 -25.86 -11.83 0.16
C PHE A 193 -26.85 -10.85 0.78
#